data_AF-A0A7K3Y5G3-F1
#
_entry.id   AF-A0A7K3Y5G3-F1
#
_cell.length_a   1.000
_cell.length_b   1.000
_cell.length_c   1.000
_cell.angle_alpha   90.00
_cell.angle_beta   90.00
_cell.angle_gamma   90.00
#
_symmetry.space_group_name_H-M   'P 1'
#
loop_
_entity.id
_entity.type
_entity.pdbx_description
1 polymer ?
#
loop_
_entity_poly.entity_id
_entity_poly.type
_entity_poly.pdbx_seq_one_letter_code
_entity_poly.pdbx_strand_id
1 'polypeptide(L)' 'MKTMMKMLMILALLSVMAVASCSAAGETRTFIDDVGREITLPVDIDAVSPSGPLAQIVLYSLDQDLFVSVSSEFTDAQA' A
#
# COMPACT_ATOMS: atom_id res chain seq x y z
N MET A 1 6.36 17.14 -41.31
CA MET A 1 5.18 16.34 -40.89
C MET A 1 5.54 15.15 -40.01
N LYS A 2 6.50 14.29 -40.39
CA LYS A 2 6.92 13.12 -39.57
C LYS A 2 7.48 13.48 -38.19
N THR A 3 8.19 14.59 -38.05
CA THR A 3 8.74 15.08 -36.78
C THR A 3 7.65 15.62 -35.84
N MET A 4 6.65 16.34 -36.35
CA MET A 4 5.49 16.74 -35.53
C MET A 4 4.65 15.54 -35.08
N MET A 5 4.49 14.51 -35.93
CA MET A 5 3.74 13.31 -35.57
C MET A 5 4.40 12.54 -34.41
N LYS A 6 5.74 12.47 -34.38
CA LYS A 6 6.50 11.85 -33.27
C LYS A 6 6.37 12.63 -31.97
N MET A 7 6.40 13.96 -32.05
CA MET A 7 6.26 14.83 -30.88
C MET A 7 4.84 14.78 -30.29
N LEU A 8 3.81 14.67 -31.15
CA LEU A 8 2.43 14.43 -30.74
C LEU A 8 2.26 13.06 -30.05
N MET A 9 2.94 12.03 -30.56
CA MET A 9 2.88 10.68 -29.96
C MET A 9 3.58 10.62 -28.60
N ILE A 10 4.73 11.30 -28.45
CA ILE A 10 5.45 11.39 -27.17
C ILE A 10 4.63 12.16 -26.14
N LEU A 11 3.98 13.26 -26.55
CA LEU A 11 3.12 14.04 -25.66
C LEU A 11 1.87 13.26 -25.24
N ALA A 12 1.29 12.46 -26.13
CA ALA A 12 0.21 11.54 -25.80
C ALA A 12 0.67 10.46 -24.80
N LEU A 13 1.85 9.88 -24.98
CA LEU A 13 2.41 8.89 -24.05
C LEU A 13 2.70 9.47 -22.66
N LEU A 14 3.20 10.71 -22.59
CA LEU A 14 3.44 11.43 -21.33
C LEU A 14 2.14 11.79 -20.60
N SER A 15 1.06 12.11 -21.34
CA SER A 15 -0.24 12.41 -20.74
C SER A 15 -0.93 11.19 -20.09
N VAL A 16 -0.67 9.97 -20.58
CA VAL A 16 -1.23 8.74 -20.01
C VAL A 16 -0.55 8.37 -18.68
N MET A 17 0.74 8.71 -18.52
CA MET A 17 1.48 8.47 -17.28
C MET A 17 1.07 9.41 -16.13
N ALA A 18 0.49 10.57 -16.43
CA ALA A 18 0.05 11.54 -15.42
C ALA A 18 -1.34 11.22 -14.80
N VAL A 19 -2.17 10.43 -15.49
CA VAL A 19 -3.56 10.13 -15.06
C VAL A 19 -3.66 8.81 -14.27
N ALA A 20 -2.63 7.96 -14.30
CA ALA A 20 -2.63 6.68 -13.58
C ALA A 20 -2.44 6.78 -12.06
N SER A 21 -2.10 7.96 -11.53
CA SER A 21 -1.72 8.13 -10.11
C SER A 21 -2.82 8.70 -9.21
N CYS A 22 -4.06 8.85 -9.68
CA CYS A 22 -5.12 9.50 -8.90
C CYS A 22 -6.50 8.89 -9.14
N SER A 23 -6.68 7.59 -8.86
CA SER A 23 -8.02 6.98 -9.01
C SER A 23 -8.42 5.93 -7.98
N ALA A 24 -7.83 5.97 -6.77
CA ALA A 24 -8.33 5.19 -5.64
C ALA A 24 -8.37 6.05 -4.36
N ALA A 25 -9.16 7.12 -4.38
CA ALA A 25 -9.53 7.78 -3.14
C ALA A 25 -10.60 6.93 -2.43
N GLY A 26 -10.16 5.82 -1.83
CA GLY A 26 -11.00 5.02 -0.93
C GLY A 26 -11.40 5.83 0.29
N GLU A 27 -12.44 5.38 1.01
CA GLU A 27 -12.83 6.00 2.28
C GLU A 27 -11.64 5.96 3.25
N THR A 28 -11.33 7.09 3.88
CA THR A 28 -10.23 7.20 4.84
C THR A 28 -10.77 7.45 6.24
N ARG A 29 -10.11 6.90 7.26
CA ARG A 29 -10.38 7.15 8.67
C ARG A 29 -9.18 7.80 9.34
N THR A 30 -9.43 8.71 10.27
CA THR A 30 -8.42 9.38 11.08
C THR A 30 -8.52 8.90 12.52
N PHE A 31 -7.38 8.60 13.15
CA PHE A 31 -7.29 8.24 14.56
C PHE A 31 -6.01 8.81 15.19
N ILE A 32 -6.00 8.89 16.53
CA ILE A 32 -4.81 9.26 17.31
C ILE A 32 -4.19 7.97 17.86
N ASP A 33 -2.90 7.77 17.64
CA ASP A 33 -2.18 6.59 18.16
C ASP A 33 -1.69 6.78 19.61
N ASP A 34 -1.08 5.73 20.17
CA ASP A 34 -0.61 5.71 21.57
C ASP A 34 0.44 6.78 21.89
N VAL A 35 1.11 7.34 20.88
CA VAL A 35 2.12 8.41 21.05
C VAL A 35 1.59 9.79 20.64
N GLY A 36 0.28 9.92 20.39
CA GLY A 36 -0.40 11.20 20.15
C GLY A 36 -0.30 11.72 18.72
N ARG A 37 0.08 10.88 17.74
CA ARG A 37 0.11 11.27 16.33
C ARG A 37 -1.27 11.14 15.71
N GLU A 38 -1.66 12.12 14.91
CA GLU A 38 -2.86 12.05 14.09
C GLU A 38 -2.56 11.34 12.77
N ILE A 39 -3.12 10.15 12.60
CA ILE A 39 -2.86 9.26 11.47
C ILE A 39 -4.14 9.09 10.66
N THR A 40 -4.04 9.29 9.34
CA THR A 40 -5.14 9.06 8.39
C THR A 40 -4.77 7.92 7.46
N LEU A 41 -5.61 6.88 7.40
CA LEU A 41 -5.41 5.69 6.57
C LEU A 41 -6.68 5.32 5.79
N PRO A 42 -6.55 4.60 4.67
CA PRO A 42 -7.68 3.94 4.02
C PRO A 42 -8.44 3.02 4.99
N VAL A 43 -9.75 2.91 4.80
CA VAL A 43 -10.61 1.95 5.51
C VAL A 43 -10.25 0.52 5.14
N ASP A 44 -10.00 0.28 3.86
CA ASP A 44 -9.61 -1.02 3.32
C ASP A 44 -8.07 -1.11 3.30
N ILE A 45 -7.53 -2.04 4.08
CA ILE A 45 -6.07 -2.28 4.17
C ILE A 45 -5.73 -3.49 3.31
N ASP A 46 -4.76 -3.32 2.41
CA ASP A 46 -4.30 -4.32 1.45
C ASP A 46 -2.89 -4.88 1.77
N ALA A 47 -2.16 -4.22 2.66
CA ALA A 47 -0.81 -4.61 3.05
C ALA A 47 -0.48 -4.21 4.50
N VAL A 48 0.15 -5.12 5.25
CA VAL A 48 0.67 -4.89 6.60
C VAL A 48 2.07 -5.44 6.76
N SER A 49 2.90 -4.71 7.51
CA SER A 49 4.24 -5.14 7.93
C SER A 49 4.30 -5.12 9.46
N PRO A 50 4.42 -6.28 10.13
CA PRO A 50 4.48 -6.32 11.59
C PRO A 50 5.77 -5.65 12.10
N SER A 51 5.67 -4.91 13.21
CA SER A 51 6.82 -4.23 13.84
C SER A 51 7.70 -5.17 14.68
N GLY A 52 7.23 -6.38 14.98
CA GLY A 52 7.90 -7.36 15.80
C GLY A 52 7.04 -8.61 16.03
N PRO A 53 7.56 -9.63 16.76
CA PRO A 53 6.90 -10.93 16.89
C PRO A 53 5.50 -10.86 17.49
N LEU A 54 5.28 -9.99 18.48
CA LEU A 54 3.97 -9.82 19.09
C LEU A 54 2.95 -9.21 18.11
N ALA A 55 3.36 -8.20 17.34
CA ALA A 55 2.49 -7.62 16.31
C ALA A 55 2.17 -8.66 15.21
N GLN A 56 3.15 -9.48 14.81
CA GLN A 56 2.94 -10.57 13.87
C GLN A 56 1.90 -11.57 14.37
N ILE A 57 1.99 -12.01 15.64
CA ILE A 57 1.00 -12.93 16.23
C ILE A 57 -0.40 -12.33 16.23
N VAL A 58 -0.54 -11.06 16.62
CA VAL A 58 -1.85 -10.40 16.67
C VAL A 58 -2.43 -10.23 15.26
N LEU A 59 -1.65 -9.70 14.32
CA LEU A 59 -2.11 -9.46 12.95
C LEU A 59 -2.41 -10.78 12.21
N TYR A 60 -1.67 -11.85 12.49
CA TYR A 60 -1.88 -13.17 11.89
C TYR A 60 -3.26 -13.74 12.25
N SER A 61 -3.76 -13.45 13.47
CA SER A 61 -5.09 -13.85 13.90
C SER A 61 -6.23 -13.07 13.22
N LEU A 62 -5.92 -11.92 12.62
CA LEU A 62 -6.88 -11.07 11.91
C LEU A 62 -6.94 -11.43 10.43
N ASP A 63 -5.79 -11.32 9.74
CA ASP A 63 -5.65 -11.66 8.33
C ASP A 63 -4.16 -11.80 7.97
N GLN A 64 -3.72 -13.03 7.72
CA GLN A 64 -2.34 -13.35 7.36
C GLN A 64 -2.00 -13.01 5.90
N ASP A 65 -2.99 -12.93 5.01
CA ASP A 65 -2.76 -12.77 3.57
C ASP A 65 -2.31 -11.34 3.24
N LEU A 66 -2.54 -10.40 4.16
CA LEU A 66 -2.09 -9.01 4.07
C LEU A 66 -0.59 -8.84 4.34
N PHE A 67 0.12 -9.88 4.78
CA PHE A 67 1.52 -9.73 5.20
C PHE A 67 2.44 -9.53 4.00
N VAL A 68 3.12 -8.39 3.96
CA VAL A 68 4.20 -8.10 2.98
C VAL A 68 5.59 -8.39 3.54
N SER A 69 5.68 -8.73 4.83
CA SER A 69 6.91 -9.10 5.52
C SER A 69 6.62 -9.97 6.74
N VAL A 70 7.67 -10.62 7.27
CA VAL A 70 7.62 -11.32 8.55
C VAL A 70 8.66 -10.72 9.48
N SER A 71 8.29 -10.53 10.74
CA SER A 71 9.19 -10.10 11.81
C SER A 71 10.05 -11.23 12.37
N SER A 72 9.60 -12.48 12.19
CA SER A 72 10.33 -13.71 12.53
C SER A 72 9.88 -14.84 11.61
N GLU A 73 10.83 -15.70 11.25
CA GLU A 73 10.53 -16.88 10.43
C GLU A 73 9.55 -17.80 11.16
N PHE A 74 8.63 -18.38 10.38
CA PHE A 74 7.77 -19.43 10.89
C PHE A 74 8.60 -20.69 11.12
N THR A 75 8.40 -21.30 12.28
CA THR A 75 8.94 -22.63 12.58
C THR A 75 7.97 -23.71 12.15
N ASP A 76 8.42 -24.96 12.05
CA ASP A 76 7.57 -26.12 11.74
C ASP A 76 6.38 -26.27 12.71
N ALA A 77 6.48 -25.72 13.93
CA ALA A 77 5.40 -25.74 14.92
C ALA A 77 4.27 -24.74 14.60
N GLN A 78 4.49 -23.82 13.66
CA GLN A 78 3.56 -22.73 13.30
C GLN A 78 3.02 -22.88 11.86
N ALA A 79 3.55 -23.83 11.07
CA ALA A 79 3.06 -24.19 9.74
C ALA A 79 1.85 -25.12 9.82
#